data_AF-A0A662KN38-F1
#
_entry.id   AF-A0A662KN38-F1
#
_cell.length_a   1.000
_cell.length_b   1.000
_cell.length_c   1.000
_cell.angle_alpha   90.00
_cell.angle_beta   90.00
_cell.angle_gamma   90.00
#
_symmetry.space_group_name_H-M   'P 1'
#
loop_
_entity.id
_entity.type
_entity.pdbx_description
1 polymer ?
#
loop_
_entity_poly.entity_id
_entity_poly.type
_entity_poly.pdbx_seq_one_letter_code
_entity_poly.pdbx_strand_id
1 'polypeptide(L)' 'MHVERIGSDQVIFGRVRNRVDLIGKVVKVNGKFVCLDIPNFKGYLEYPSTLVEFMEDFEFSNQRESQP' A
#
# COMPACT_ATOMS: atom_id res chain seq x y z
N MET A 1 -5.09 -28.73 5.48
CA MET A 1 -4.94 -27.85 4.30
C MET A 1 -3.91 -26.79 4.66
N HIS A 2 -2.63 -27.08 4.38
CA HIS A 2 -1.56 -26.12 4.56
C HIS A 2 -1.53 -25.27 3.29
N VAL A 3 -2.05 -24.05 3.38
CA VAL A 3 -1.96 -23.09 2.29
C VAL A 3 -0.59 -22.43 2.39
N GLU A 4 0.38 -22.98 1.67
CA GLU A 4 1.64 -22.30 1.37
C GLU A 4 1.29 -21.01 0.60
N ARG A 5 1.30 -19.86 1.30
CA ARG A 5 1.21 -18.57 0.63
C ARG A 5 2.55 -18.32 -0.04
N ILE A 6 2.55 -18.53 -1.35
CA ILE A 6 3.64 -18.29 -2.28
C ILE A 6 4.18 -16.88 -2.05
N GLY A 7 5.48 -16.81 -1.79
CA GLY A 7 6.20 -15.58 -1.50
C GLY A 7 6.16 -14.59 -2.67
N SER A 8 5.76 -13.37 -2.32
CA SER A 8 6.12 -12.05 -2.86
C SER A 8 4.95 -11.11 -2.51
N ASP A 9 4.71 -10.86 -1.22
CA ASP A 9 3.71 -9.90 -0.75
C ASP A 9 4.29 -8.49 -1.03
N GLN A 10 4.36 -8.11 -2.30
CA GLN A 10 4.75 -6.76 -2.71
C GLN A 10 3.64 -5.83 -2.22
N VAL A 11 3.87 -5.24 -1.06
CA VAL A 11 2.95 -4.27 -0.47
C VAL A 11 3.13 -2.95 -1.21
N ILE A 12 2.19 -2.65 -2.09
CA ILE A 12 2.17 -1.39 -2.84
C ILE A 12 1.51 -0.33 -1.95
N PHE A 13 2.17 0.81 -1.80
CA PHE A 13 1.61 1.99 -1.15
C PHE A 13 1.17 3.02 -2.19
N GLY A 14 0.06 3.69 -1.89
CA GLY A 14 -0.47 4.78 -2.68
C GLY A 14 -0.47 6.07 -1.88
N ARG A 15 0.08 7.14 -2.45
CA ARG A 15 0.00 8.49 -1.91
C ARG A 15 -1.05 9.28 -2.66
N VAL A 16 -2.04 9.79 -1.92
CA VAL A 16 -3.06 10.68 -2.47
C VAL A 16 -2.51 12.09 -2.46
N ARG A 17 -2.42 12.70 -3.65
CA ARG A 17 -2.10 14.13 -3.83
C ARG A 17 -3.30 15.00 -3.41
N ASN A 18 -3.54 15.10 -2.12
CA ASN A 18 -4.51 16.01 -1.52
C ASN A 18 -3.80 17.00 -0.58
N ARG A 19 -4.51 18.03 -0.08
CA ARG A 19 -3.98 19.06 0.83
C ARG A 19 -3.32 18.53 2.12
N VAL A 20 -3.52 17.25 2.45
CA VAL A 20 -3.07 16.63 3.71
C VAL A 20 -2.12 15.44 3.50
N ASP A 21 -1.64 15.19 2.27
CA ASP A 21 -0.66 14.13 1.94
C ASP A 21 -0.94 12.79 2.62
N LEU A 22 -1.96 12.09 2.13
CA LEU A 22 -2.46 10.87 2.74
C LEU A 22 -1.84 9.64 2.07
N ILE A 23 -1.22 8.76 2.86
CA ILE A 23 -0.51 7.56 2.40
C ILE A 23 -1.20 6.34 2.97
N GLY A 24 -1.42 5.33 2.13
CA GLY A 24 -2.02 4.07 2.55
C GLY A 24 -1.62 2.89 1.70
N LYS A 25 -1.94 1.69 2.19
CA LYS A 25 -1.71 0.45 1.47
C LYS A 25 -2.75 0.31 0.36
N VAL A 26 -2.33 0.04 -0.86
CA VAL A 26 -3.22 -0.24 -1.97
C VAL A 26 -3.84 -1.62 -1.75
N VAL A 27 -5.16 -1.66 -1.52
CA VAL A 27 -5.91 -2.91 -1.34
C VAL A 27 -6.62 -3.35 -2.61
N LYS A 28 -6.98 -2.40 -3.48
CA LYS A 28 -7.66 -2.67 -4.74
C LYS A 28 -7.43 -1.55 -5.74
N VAL A 29 -7.24 -1.91 -7.00
CA VAL A 29 -7.24 -0.98 -8.13
C VAL A 29 -8.37 -1.37 -9.07
N ASN A 30 -9.28 -0.44 -9.29
CA ASN A 30 -10.28 -0.47 -10.35
C ASN A 30 -9.83 0.57 -11.38
N GLY A 31 -10.00 0.38 -12.69
CA GLY A 31 -9.32 1.21 -13.70
C GLY A 31 -9.45 2.75 -13.55
N LYS A 32 -10.48 3.22 -12.83
CA LYS A 32 -10.69 4.64 -12.50
C LYS A 32 -10.41 5.02 -11.04
N PHE A 33 -10.34 4.05 -10.12
CA PHE A 33 -10.31 4.27 -8.68
C PHE A 33 -9.35 3.32 -7.96
N VAL A 34 -8.70 3.82 -6.91
CA VAL A 34 -7.79 3.05 -6.05
C VAL A 34 -8.36 3.07 -4.64
N CYS A 35 -8.53 1.88 -4.07
CA CYS A 35 -8.87 1.72 -2.66
C CYS A 35 -7.57 1.65 -1.85
N LEU A 36 -7.49 2.52 -0.84
CA LEU A 36 -6.39 2.62 0.10
C LEU A 36 -6.88 2.27 1.51
N ASP A 37 -6.07 1.46 2.18
CA ASP A 37 -6.16 1.23 3.62
C ASP A 37 -5.25 2.23 4.33
N ILE A 38 -5.86 3.17 5.06
CA ILE A 38 -5.15 4.28 5.72
C ILE A 38 -4.95 3.93 7.20
N PRO A 39 -3.72 4.03 7.72
CA PRO A 39 -3.47 3.82 9.13
C PRO A 39 -4.31 4.80 9.98
N ASN A 40 -4.94 4.28 11.04
CA ASN A 40 -5.84 5.02 11.93
C ASN A 40 -7.21 5.40 11.33
N PHE A 41 -7.56 4.92 10.14
CA PHE A 41 -8.89 5.03 9.58
C PHE A 41 -9.61 3.67 9.66
N LYS A 42 -10.82 3.64 10.23
CA LYS A 42 -11.64 2.42 10.24
C LYS A 42 -12.38 2.30 8.91
N GLY A 43 -11.78 1.63 7.94
CA GLY A 43 -12.37 1.34 6.63
C GLY A 43 -11.38 1.52 5.48
N TYR A 44 -11.90 1.48 4.26
CA TYR A 44 -11.12 1.76 3.05
C TYR A 44 -11.57 3.08 2.44
N LEU A 45 -10.61 3.85 1.93
CA LEU A 45 -10.88 5.09 1.20
C LEU A 45 -10.65 4.86 -0.28
N GLU A 46 -11.63 5.26 -1.10
CA GLU A 46 -11.53 5.18 -2.55
C GLU A 46 -11.20 6.55 -3.12
N TYR A 47 -10.14 6.61 -3.93
CA TYR A 47 -9.69 7.81 -4.61
C TYR A 47 -9.59 7.59 -6.11
N PRO A 48 -9.86 8.61 -6.94
CA PRO A 48 -9.56 8.54 -8.37
C PRO A 48 -8.09 8.18 -8.60
N SER A 49 -7.81 7.25 -9.52
CA SER A 49 -6.43 6.84 -9.81
C SER A 49 -5.55 8.00 -10.28
N THR A 50 -6.14 9.04 -10.88
CA THR A 50 -5.46 10.28 -11.28
C THR A 50 -4.90 11.10 -10.11
N LEU A 51 -5.38 10.86 -8.88
CA LEU A 51 -4.95 11.54 -7.67
C LEU A 51 -4.04 10.67 -6.79
N VAL A 52 -3.77 9.43 -7.20
CA VAL A 52 -2.96 8.48 -6.44
C VAL A 52 -1.65 8.22 -7.16
N GLU A 53 -0.55 8.47 -6.48
CA GLU A 53 0.78 8.05 -6.91
C GLU A 53 1.14 6.71 -6.27
N PHE A 54 1.44 5.73 -7.10
CA PHE A 54 1.95 4.44 -6.63
C PHE A 54 3.43 4.58 -6.25
N MET A 55 3.75 4.21 -5.02
CA MET A 55 5.11 4.14 -4.54
C MET A 55 5.63 2.73 -4.83
N GLU A 56 6.32 2.58 -5.96
CA GLU A 56 6.84 1.28 -6.44
C GLU A 56 8.04 0.78 -5.60
N ASP A 57 8.61 1.63 -4.73
CA ASP A 57 9.92 1.43 -4.10
C ASP A 57 9.88 1.46 -2.56
N PHE A 58 8.81 0.95 -1.94
CA PHE A 58 8.94 0.48 -0.55
C PHE A 58 9.57 -0.91 -0.59
N GLU A 59 10.83 -0.96 -1.02
CA GLU A 59 11.71 -2.03 -0.56
C GLU A 59 11.59 -1.98 0.96
N PHE A 60 10.94 -2.98 1.55
CA PHE A 60 11.31 -3.44 2.88
C PHE A 60 12.79 -3.81 2.74
N SER A 61 13.66 -2.81 2.84
CA SER A 61 15.03 -3.00 3.24
C SER A 61 14.84 -3.68 4.58
N ASN A 62 14.97 -5.00 4.54
CA ASN A 62 15.14 -5.85 5.69
C ASN A 62 16.34 -5.25 6.43
N GLN A 63 16.12 -4.25 7.27
CA GLN A 63 16.90 -4.05 8.47
C GLN A 63 16.56 -5.24 9.37
N ARG A 64 17.01 -6.44 8.95
CA ARG A 64 17.46 -7.44 9.90
C ARG A 64 18.70 -6.84 10.51
N GLU A 65 18.44 -5.99 11.49
CA GLU A 65 19.37 -5.60 12.52
C GLU A 65 20.12 -6.86 13.00
N SER A 66 21.43 -6.82 12.78
CA SER A 66 22.47 -7.24 13.72
C SER A 66 22.29 -8.56 14.48
N GLN A 67 23.14 -9.52 14.07
CA GLN A 67 24.08 -10.28 14.91
C GLN A 67 23.52 -11.32 15.92
N PRO A 68 24.36 -12.27 16.39
CA PRO A 68 25.81 -12.46 16.18
C PRO A 68 26.21 -13.66 15.32
#